data_AF-A0A950MMF8-F1
#
_entry.id   AF-A0A950MMF8-F1
#
_cell.length_a   1.000
_cell.length_b   1.000
_cell.length_c   1.000
_cell.angle_alpha   90.00
_cell.angle_beta   90.00
_cell.angle_gamma   90.00
#
_symmetry.space_group_name_H-M   'P 1'
#
loop_
_entity.id
_entity.type
_entity.pdbx_description
1 polymer ?
#
loop_
_entity_poly.entity_id
_entity_poly.type
_entity_poly.pdbx_seq_one_letter_code
_entity_poly.pdbx_strand_id
1 'polypeptide(L)'
;MNAQVYPVRNTYLDAFGDMEHFYRDVMKEGSAEAAETYSESRILLSGIGAVALLGAIVMGLLITRSITRPLNEALNVAQTVAAGDLTSRIDVKTSDETGRLLQALKTMNGNLLNIVGEVRGGTHTIAEASGEVAAGSLDLSARTERQAASLEETASTMEELTSAVKQNAEHAREANALAETASRLAGEGGVMMTQLVETMGAINASSHRAVDIISVIDGIAFQTNILALNAAVEAARAGEQGRGFSVVASEVRNLAQRASQAAREIKELITASVSQAQHGNLLAEQAGTAIENIVASSTRVNVLMSEIAQAADEQTTGIEQINQAIAELDDVTQQNAALVEEASAAAQAVQDQAAGLAHAMSSFKLDHGQSELHVVSGSTQGSDYRPQFKPVSRDVARKAAGRGEARVKRLAA
;
A
#
# COMPACT_ATOMS: atom_id res chain seq x y z
N MET A 1 115.83 13.09 129.37
CA MET A 1 115.43 13.62 128.06
C MET A 1 114.17 12.88 127.64
N ASN A 2 113.00 13.46 127.43
CA ASN A 2 112.53 14.81 127.65
C ASN A 2 110.99 14.71 127.69
N ALA A 3 110.42 15.04 128.85
CA ALA A 3 108.99 15.03 129.16
C ALA A 3 108.21 16.19 128.50
N GLN A 4 108.57 16.56 127.27
CA GLN A 4 107.99 17.69 126.52
C GLN A 4 107.37 17.30 125.16
N VAL A 5 107.39 16.02 124.77
CA VAL A 5 106.93 15.56 123.43
C VAL A 5 105.45 15.14 123.40
N TYR A 6 104.85 14.82 124.55
CA TYR A 6 103.48 14.27 124.61
C TYR A 6 102.34 15.28 124.35
N PRO A 7 102.39 16.57 124.79
CA PRO A 7 101.29 17.50 124.55
C PRO A 7 101.17 17.90 123.07
N VAL A 8 102.30 18.13 122.41
CA VAL A 8 102.34 18.56 120.99
C VAL A 8 101.89 17.44 120.05
N ARG A 9 102.17 16.17 120.38
CA ARG A 9 101.71 15.01 119.61
C ARG A 9 100.19 14.84 119.66
N ASN A 10 99.56 15.08 120.81
CA ASN A 10 98.10 14.97 120.92
C ASN A 10 97.39 16.09 120.15
N THR A 11 97.90 17.32 120.18
CA THR A 11 97.33 18.41 119.37
C THR A 11 97.45 18.14 117.87
N TYR A 12 98.53 17.48 117.43
CA TYR A 12 98.72 17.11 116.03
C TYR A 12 97.81 15.93 115.61
N LEU A 13 97.54 14.98 116.52
CA LEU A 13 96.64 13.86 116.27
C LEU A 13 95.16 14.28 116.30
N ASP A 14 94.77 15.21 117.20
CA ASP A 14 93.42 15.79 117.20
C ASP A 14 93.21 16.63 115.94
N ALA A 15 94.19 17.46 115.52
CA ALA A 15 94.12 18.19 114.26
C ALA A 15 94.04 17.26 113.03
N PHE A 16 94.66 16.08 113.08
CA PHE A 16 94.54 15.04 112.04
C PHE A 16 93.15 14.39 112.06
N GLY A 17 92.58 14.14 113.24
CA GLY A 17 91.23 13.61 113.41
C GLY A 17 90.15 14.59 112.95
N ASP A 18 90.31 15.88 113.25
CA ASP A 18 89.44 16.95 112.76
C ASP A 18 89.55 17.11 111.24
N MET A 19 90.76 16.96 110.68
CA MET A 19 90.97 16.98 109.23
C MET A 19 90.34 15.75 108.56
N GLU A 20 90.43 14.56 109.15
CA GLU A 20 89.79 13.35 108.64
C GLU A 20 88.26 13.46 108.68
N HIS A 21 87.70 13.99 109.76
CA HIS A 21 86.27 14.28 109.86
C HIS A 21 85.83 15.31 108.82
N PHE A 22 86.58 16.39 108.64
CA PHE A 22 86.33 17.39 107.61
C PHE A 22 86.38 16.79 106.20
N TYR A 23 87.39 15.98 105.87
CA TYR A 23 87.46 15.28 104.57
C TYR A 23 86.30 14.29 104.38
N ARG A 24 85.88 13.60 105.44
CA ARG A 24 84.79 12.62 105.39
C ARG A 24 83.43 13.31 105.23
N ASP A 25 83.24 14.46 105.84
CA ASP A 25 82.02 15.28 105.71
C ASP A 25 81.97 15.95 104.33
N VAL A 26 83.08 16.52 103.84
CA VAL A 26 83.19 17.06 102.48
C VAL A 26 82.97 15.98 101.41
N MET A 27 83.51 14.76 101.61
CA MET A 27 83.29 13.65 100.69
C MET A 27 81.84 13.12 100.75
N LYS A 28 81.21 13.09 101.93
CA LYS A 28 79.80 12.74 102.05
C LYS A 28 78.90 13.76 101.37
N GLU A 29 79.13 15.04 101.62
CA GLU A 29 78.37 16.14 101.03
C GLU A 29 78.57 16.19 99.51
N GLY A 30 79.81 16.07 99.02
CA GLY A 30 80.09 15.97 97.58
C GLY A 30 79.55 14.70 96.91
N SER A 31 79.52 13.56 97.61
CA SER A 31 78.92 12.32 97.09
C SER A 31 77.39 12.37 97.08
N ALA A 32 76.78 13.06 98.05
CA ALA A 32 75.34 13.29 98.13
C ALA A 32 74.89 14.28 97.04
N GLU A 33 75.64 15.37 96.86
CA GLU A 33 75.41 16.38 95.82
C GLU A 33 75.59 15.79 94.41
N ALA A 34 76.60 14.94 94.20
CA ALA A 34 76.79 14.21 92.95
C ALA A 34 75.66 13.19 92.69
N ALA A 35 75.19 12.47 93.71
CA ALA A 35 74.09 11.52 93.58
C ALA A 35 72.74 12.21 93.32
N GLU A 36 72.50 13.36 93.96
CA GLU A 36 71.33 14.21 93.75
C GLU A 36 71.31 14.73 92.30
N THR A 37 72.42 15.34 91.84
CA THR A 37 72.58 15.84 90.46
C THR A 37 72.41 14.73 89.42
N TYR A 38 72.91 13.51 89.70
CA TYR A 38 72.76 12.35 88.80
C TYR A 38 71.30 11.85 88.76
N SER A 39 70.60 11.87 89.89
CA SER A 39 69.18 11.52 89.97
C SER A 39 68.30 12.53 89.25
N GLU A 40 68.58 13.83 89.44
CA GLU A 40 67.89 14.93 88.76
C GLU A 40 68.11 14.87 87.25
N SER A 41 69.38 14.70 86.81
CA SER A 41 69.73 14.58 85.40
C SER A 41 69.05 13.37 84.73
N ARG A 42 68.99 12.23 85.43
CA ARG A 42 68.33 11.01 84.93
C ARG A 42 66.80 11.19 84.82
N ILE A 43 66.17 11.84 85.79
CA ILE A 43 64.74 12.16 85.75
C ILE A 43 64.44 13.10 84.58
N LEU A 44 65.25 14.14 84.39
CA LEU A 44 65.10 15.10 83.29
C LEU A 44 65.26 14.45 81.91
N LEU A 45 66.28 13.59 81.74
CA LEU A 45 66.50 12.83 80.50
C LEU A 45 65.36 11.84 80.21
N SER A 46 64.88 11.13 81.24
CA SER A 46 63.75 10.21 81.10
C SER A 46 62.43 10.95 80.81
N GLY A 47 62.25 12.15 81.37
CA GLY A 47 61.13 13.03 81.11
C GLY A 47 61.12 13.56 79.67
N ILE A 48 62.25 14.07 79.18
CA ILE A 48 62.40 14.50 77.78
C ILE A 48 62.17 13.32 76.82
N GLY A 49 62.73 12.14 77.14
CA GLY A 49 62.51 10.92 76.39
C GLY A 49 61.04 10.52 76.32
N ALA A 50 60.32 10.56 77.44
CA ALA A 50 58.89 10.26 77.51
C ALA A 50 58.03 11.27 76.72
N VAL A 51 58.34 12.56 76.81
CA VAL A 51 57.64 13.62 76.05
C VAL A 51 57.88 13.46 74.55
N ALA A 52 59.10 13.18 74.12
CA ALA A 52 59.42 12.93 72.72
C ALA A 52 58.67 11.69 72.17
N LEU A 53 58.58 10.63 72.97
CA LEU A 53 57.89 9.39 72.62
C LEU A 53 56.36 9.60 72.54
N LEU A 54 55.78 10.35 73.48
CA LEU A 54 54.38 10.80 73.41
C LEU A 54 54.14 11.68 72.18
N GLY A 55 55.04 12.62 71.87
CA GLY A 55 54.95 13.47 70.69
C GLY A 55 54.98 12.67 69.39
N ALA A 56 55.84 11.66 69.29
CA ALA A 56 55.90 10.75 68.15
C ALA A 56 54.62 9.92 68.00
N ILE A 57 54.04 9.42 69.10
CA ILE A 57 52.75 8.69 69.08
C ILE A 57 51.62 9.61 68.63
N VAL A 58 51.51 10.81 69.20
CA VAL A 58 50.47 11.79 68.83
C VAL A 58 50.62 12.17 67.36
N MET A 59 51.83 12.47 66.89
CA MET A 59 52.05 12.84 65.49
C MET A 59 51.78 11.66 64.54
N GLY A 60 52.15 10.43 64.91
CA GLY A 60 51.81 9.22 64.17
C GLY A 60 50.30 9.00 64.07
N LEU A 61 49.56 9.24 65.16
CA LEU A 61 48.09 9.19 65.16
C LEU A 61 47.49 10.30 64.30
N LEU A 62 48.04 11.52 64.34
CA LEU A 62 47.58 12.64 63.51
C LEU A 62 47.82 12.37 62.02
N ILE A 63 49.00 11.90 61.61
CA ILE A 63 49.32 11.53 60.22
C ILE A 63 48.40 10.39 59.76
N THR A 64 48.22 9.36 60.59
CA THR A 64 47.33 8.23 60.26
C THR A 64 45.88 8.70 60.06
N ARG A 65 45.40 9.63 60.90
CA ARG A 65 44.04 10.17 60.80
C ARG A 65 43.84 11.15 59.65
N SER A 66 44.83 12.00 59.37
CA SER A 66 44.72 13.09 58.39
C SER A 66 45.16 12.71 56.98
N ILE A 67 46.04 11.71 56.83
CA ILE A 67 46.61 11.32 55.53
C ILE A 67 46.30 9.86 55.20
N THR A 68 46.74 8.92 56.05
CA THR A 68 46.68 7.49 55.71
C THR A 68 45.24 6.97 55.57
N ARG A 69 44.33 7.39 56.45
CA ARG A 69 42.91 6.98 56.37
C ARG A 69 42.21 7.53 55.12
N PRO A 70 42.23 8.85 54.83
CA PRO A 70 41.63 9.39 53.60
C PRO A 70 42.23 8.82 52.31
N LEU A 71 43.54 8.56 52.27
CA LEU A 71 44.18 7.93 51.10
C LEU A 71 43.73 6.48 50.90
N ASN A 72 43.57 5.70 51.97
CA ASN A 72 43.00 4.36 51.87
C ASN A 72 41.54 4.39 51.42
N GLU A 73 40.76 5.38 51.85
CA GLU A 73 39.39 5.57 51.39
C GLU A 73 39.34 5.92 49.90
N ALA A 74 40.20 6.84 49.44
CA ALA A 74 40.35 7.17 48.02
C ALA A 74 40.80 5.95 47.19
N LEU A 75 41.72 5.14 47.71
CA LEU A 75 42.17 3.91 47.06
C LEU A 75 41.03 2.89 46.95
N ASN A 76 40.25 2.69 48.01
CA ASN A 76 39.10 1.80 47.99
C ASN A 76 38.06 2.26 46.96
N VAL A 77 37.78 3.56 46.89
CA VAL A 77 36.86 4.15 45.89
C VAL A 77 37.39 3.93 44.47
N ALA A 78 38.68 4.14 44.24
CA ALA A 78 39.29 3.88 42.94
C ALA A 78 39.20 2.38 42.56
N GLN A 79 39.40 1.48 43.53
CA GLN A 79 39.24 0.04 43.33
C GLN A 79 37.79 -0.36 43.05
N THR A 80 36.80 0.23 43.74
CA THR A 80 35.39 -0.04 43.46
C THR A 80 35.01 0.45 42.06
N VAL A 81 35.44 1.66 41.66
CA VAL A 81 35.21 2.19 40.30
C VAL A 81 35.88 1.32 39.25
N ALA A 82 37.12 0.88 39.47
CA ALA A 82 37.85 -0.02 38.55
C ALA A 82 37.17 -1.40 38.42
N ALA A 83 36.49 -1.86 39.47
CA ALA A 83 35.67 -3.07 39.45
C ALA A 83 34.27 -2.87 38.85
N GLY A 84 33.95 -1.66 38.37
CA GLY A 84 32.64 -1.30 37.81
C GLY A 84 31.59 -0.96 38.88
N ASP A 85 31.92 -0.94 40.17
CA ASP A 85 30.98 -0.60 41.22
C ASP A 85 30.91 0.92 41.46
N LEU A 86 29.85 1.53 40.94
CA LEU A 86 29.57 2.98 41.08
C LEU A 86 28.61 3.28 42.24
N THR A 87 28.25 2.28 43.06
CA THR A 87 27.32 2.47 44.19
C THR A 87 27.97 3.09 45.43
N SER A 88 29.31 3.22 45.41
CA SER A 88 30.10 3.72 46.55
C SER A 88 29.76 5.16 46.90
N ARG A 89 29.36 5.39 48.16
CA ARG A 89 29.11 6.73 48.71
C ARG A 89 30.42 7.37 49.17
N ILE A 90 30.78 8.48 48.54
CA ILE A 90 32.00 9.22 48.85
C ILE A 90 31.63 10.46 49.66
N ASP A 91 32.01 10.47 50.94
CA ASP A 91 31.78 11.58 51.86
C ASP A 91 33.09 12.34 52.13
N VAL A 92 33.16 13.58 51.65
CA VAL A 92 34.32 14.45 51.83
C VAL A 92 34.20 15.18 53.17
N LYS A 93 35.09 14.86 54.11
CA LYS A 93 35.07 15.39 55.50
C LYS A 93 36.15 16.43 55.79
N THR A 94 37.14 16.57 54.91
CA THR A 94 38.29 17.48 55.05
C THR A 94 38.45 18.36 53.82
N SER A 95 39.11 19.52 53.98
CA SER A 95 39.32 20.52 52.93
C SER A 95 40.77 20.56 52.41
N ASP A 96 41.63 19.66 52.91
CA ASP A 96 43.03 19.51 52.52
C ASP A 96 43.17 18.79 51.16
N GLU A 97 44.40 18.52 50.74
CA GLU A 97 44.72 17.84 49.49
C GLU A 97 44.04 16.47 49.37
N THR A 98 43.90 15.72 50.48
CA THR A 98 43.22 14.43 50.49
C THR A 98 41.70 14.60 50.33
N GLY A 99 41.14 15.64 50.94
CA GLY A 99 39.74 16.04 50.74
C GLY A 99 39.45 16.46 49.30
N ARG A 100 40.34 17.22 48.67
CA ARG A 100 40.23 17.60 47.24
C ARG A 100 40.30 16.38 46.32
N LEU A 101 41.15 15.40 46.63
CA LEU A 101 41.23 14.13 45.89
C LEU A 101 39.91 13.35 46.01
N LEU A 102 39.39 13.16 47.23
CA LEU A 102 38.10 12.50 47.45
C LEU A 102 36.95 13.24 46.74
N GLN A 103 36.96 14.57 46.74
CA GLN A 103 35.98 15.37 46.00
C GLN A 103 36.07 15.16 44.49
N ALA A 104 37.28 15.10 43.92
CA ALA A 104 37.47 14.80 42.50
C ALA A 104 36.99 13.39 42.13
N LEU A 105 37.29 12.39 42.97
CA LEU A 105 36.78 11.02 42.82
C LEU A 105 35.25 10.96 42.92
N LYS A 106 34.64 11.73 43.82
CA LYS A 106 33.19 11.87 43.95
C LYS A 106 32.56 12.40 42.67
N THR A 107 33.10 13.48 42.12
CA THR A 107 32.62 14.05 40.86
C THR A 107 32.82 13.09 39.70
N MET A 108 33.96 12.40 39.62
CA MET A 108 34.22 11.37 38.60
C MET A 108 33.20 10.24 38.67
N ASN A 109 32.95 9.69 39.86
CA ASN A 109 32.00 8.60 40.08
C ASN A 109 30.57 9.04 39.70
N GLY A 110 30.14 10.23 40.12
CA GLY A 110 28.83 10.78 39.73
C GLY A 110 28.67 10.98 38.21
N ASN A 111 29.71 11.48 37.53
CA ASN A 111 29.68 11.62 36.07
C ASN A 111 29.63 10.27 35.36
N LEU A 112 30.40 9.27 35.81
CA LEU A 112 30.35 7.91 35.27
C LEU A 112 28.97 7.29 35.50
N LEU A 113 28.37 7.47 36.67
CA LEU A 113 27.05 6.97 37.00
C LEU A 113 25.97 7.56 36.08
N ASN A 114 26.03 8.87 35.82
CA ASN A 114 25.13 9.55 34.88
C ASN A 114 25.31 9.04 33.44
N ILE A 115 26.56 8.94 32.96
CA ILE A 115 26.84 8.46 31.59
C ILE A 115 26.36 7.02 31.41
N VAL A 116 26.69 6.12 32.34
CA VAL A 116 26.25 4.71 32.26
C VAL A 116 24.72 4.61 32.36
N GLY A 117 24.09 5.42 33.20
CA GLY A 117 22.63 5.50 33.30
C GLY A 117 21.97 5.95 32.00
N GLU A 118 22.47 7.03 31.38
CA GLU A 118 21.98 7.56 30.11
C GLU A 118 22.19 6.57 28.96
N VAL A 119 23.36 5.92 28.89
CA VAL A 119 23.63 4.88 27.88
C VAL A 119 22.70 3.68 28.08
N ARG A 120 22.47 3.21 29.31
CA ARG A 120 21.56 2.07 29.57
C ARG A 120 20.11 2.41 29.24
N GLY A 121 19.68 3.64 29.52
CA GLY A 121 18.36 4.13 29.12
C GLY A 121 18.23 4.22 27.60
N GLY A 122 19.22 4.81 26.93
CA GLY A 122 19.25 4.94 25.47
C GLY A 122 19.27 3.60 24.75
N THR A 123 20.05 2.62 25.21
CA THR A 123 20.07 1.27 24.60
C THR A 123 18.75 0.54 24.77
N HIS A 124 18.05 0.73 25.90
CA HIS A 124 16.72 0.17 26.09
C HIS A 124 15.71 0.76 25.10
N THR A 125 15.70 2.09 24.93
CA THR A 125 14.84 2.75 23.93
C THR A 125 15.17 2.31 22.50
N ILE A 126 16.45 2.14 22.15
CA ILE A 126 16.86 1.62 20.84
C ILE A 126 16.36 0.19 20.62
N ALA A 127 16.42 -0.66 21.65
CA ALA A 127 15.94 -2.04 21.56
C ALA A 127 14.42 -2.10 21.35
N GLU A 128 13.65 -1.27 22.07
CA GLU A 128 12.20 -1.16 21.89
C GLU A 128 11.84 -0.66 20.48
N ALA A 129 12.46 0.45 20.04
CA ALA A 129 12.22 1.01 18.71
C ALA A 129 12.59 0.04 17.59
N SER A 130 13.68 -0.72 17.74
CA SER A 130 14.07 -1.74 16.76
C SER A 130 13.06 -2.89 16.70
N GLY A 131 12.51 -3.28 17.86
CA GLY A 131 11.43 -4.27 17.93
C GLY A 131 10.15 -3.81 17.23
N GLU A 132 9.79 -2.52 17.36
CA GLU A 132 8.67 -1.93 16.62
C GLU A 132 8.92 -1.91 15.10
N VAL A 133 10.14 -1.58 14.66
CA VAL A 133 10.52 -1.62 13.24
C VAL A 133 10.45 -3.05 12.69
N ALA A 134 10.93 -4.04 13.44
CA ALA A 134 10.86 -5.45 13.04
C ALA A 134 9.40 -5.91 12.91
N ALA A 135 8.55 -5.59 13.89
CA ALA A 135 7.12 -5.90 13.84
C ALA A 135 6.41 -5.20 12.66
N GLY A 136 6.74 -3.93 12.40
CA GLY A 136 6.22 -3.19 11.26
C GLY A 136 6.68 -3.77 9.92
N SER A 137 7.91 -4.28 9.85
CA SER A 137 8.45 -4.95 8.64
C SER A 137 7.70 -6.26 8.37
N LEU A 138 7.37 -7.03 9.40
CA LEU A 138 6.53 -8.24 9.26
C LEU A 138 5.12 -7.93 8.74
N ASP A 139 4.47 -6.88 9.25
CA ASP A 139 3.16 -6.44 8.72
C ASP A 139 3.27 -5.99 7.26
N LEU A 140 4.32 -5.23 6.93
CA LEU A 140 4.57 -4.81 5.56
C LEU A 140 4.84 -5.99 4.63
N SER A 141 5.55 -7.03 5.09
CA SER A 141 5.73 -8.29 4.36
C SER A 141 4.39 -8.94 4.02
N ALA A 142 3.53 -9.12 5.04
CA ALA A 142 2.22 -9.76 4.85
C ALA A 142 1.27 -8.94 3.96
N ARG A 143 1.44 -7.62 3.92
CA ARG A 143 0.72 -6.74 2.98
C ARG A 143 1.28 -6.84 1.56
N THR A 144 2.59 -6.93 1.42
CA THR A 144 3.29 -7.07 0.14
C THR A 144 2.96 -8.42 -0.52
N GLU A 145 2.93 -9.51 0.25
CA GLU A 145 2.50 -10.83 -0.24
C GLU A 145 1.03 -10.84 -0.71
N ARG A 146 0.12 -10.23 0.06
CA ARG A 146 -1.28 -10.09 -0.37
C ARG A 146 -1.42 -9.24 -1.63
N GLN A 147 -0.63 -8.17 -1.73
CA GLN A 147 -0.63 -7.31 -2.90
C GLN A 147 -0.13 -8.07 -4.13
N ALA A 148 0.94 -8.88 -4.00
CA ALA A 148 1.41 -9.75 -5.07
C ALA A 148 0.32 -10.73 -5.53
N ALA A 149 -0.35 -11.41 -4.60
CA ALA A 149 -1.46 -12.31 -4.94
C ALA A 149 -2.63 -11.59 -5.65
N SER A 150 -2.98 -10.37 -5.21
CA SER A 150 -4.00 -9.55 -5.89
C SER A 150 -3.55 -9.08 -7.28
N LEU A 151 -2.26 -8.80 -7.48
CA LEU A 151 -1.71 -8.45 -8.78
C LEU A 151 -1.75 -9.65 -9.75
N GLU A 152 -1.43 -10.86 -9.28
CA GLU A 152 -1.56 -12.08 -10.09
C GLU A 152 -3.02 -12.33 -10.52
N GLU A 153 -3.98 -12.22 -9.60
CA GLU A 153 -5.40 -12.37 -9.92
C GLU A 153 -5.87 -11.29 -10.91
N THR A 154 -5.42 -10.05 -10.71
CA THR A 154 -5.74 -8.94 -11.62
C THR A 154 -5.14 -9.21 -13.01
N ALA A 155 -3.88 -9.64 -13.09
CA ALA A 155 -3.22 -9.97 -14.36
C ALA A 155 -3.97 -11.09 -15.11
N SER A 156 -4.34 -12.17 -14.41
CA SER A 156 -5.15 -13.26 -14.97
C SER A 156 -6.50 -12.75 -15.51
N THR A 157 -7.18 -11.90 -14.74
CA THR A 157 -8.46 -11.30 -15.17
C THR A 157 -8.27 -10.38 -16.37
N MET A 158 -7.15 -9.66 -16.46
CA MET A 158 -6.82 -8.82 -17.61
C MET A 158 -6.52 -9.63 -18.87
N GLU A 159 -5.91 -10.81 -18.75
CA GLU A 159 -5.73 -11.74 -19.88
C GLU A 159 -7.09 -12.25 -20.40
N GLU A 160 -7.99 -12.65 -19.50
CA GLU A 160 -9.36 -13.06 -19.86
C GLU A 160 -10.13 -11.92 -20.53
N LEU A 161 -10.05 -10.70 -19.98
CA LEU A 161 -10.64 -9.49 -20.56
C LEU A 161 -10.08 -9.21 -21.96
N THR A 162 -8.76 -9.31 -22.13
CA THR A 162 -8.11 -9.12 -23.44
C THR A 162 -8.65 -10.11 -24.46
N SER A 163 -8.79 -11.38 -24.07
CA SER A 163 -9.34 -12.43 -24.92
C SER A 163 -10.80 -12.14 -25.31
N ALA A 164 -11.63 -11.75 -24.33
CA ALA A 164 -13.03 -11.42 -24.56
C ALA A 164 -13.20 -10.20 -25.49
N VAL A 165 -12.40 -9.15 -25.32
CA VAL A 165 -12.43 -7.95 -26.19
C VAL A 165 -12.01 -8.31 -27.62
N LYS A 166 -10.97 -9.15 -27.80
CA LYS A 166 -10.57 -9.64 -29.12
C LYS A 166 -11.67 -10.47 -29.79
N GLN A 167 -12.33 -11.35 -29.04
CA GLN A 167 -13.47 -12.11 -29.56
C GLN A 167 -14.63 -11.20 -29.95
N ASN A 168 -14.95 -10.19 -29.15
CA ASN A 168 -15.98 -9.21 -29.49
C ASN A 168 -15.66 -8.42 -30.77
N ALA A 169 -14.40 -8.04 -30.97
CA ALA A 169 -13.96 -7.39 -32.20
C ALA A 169 -14.18 -8.29 -33.43
N GLU A 170 -13.85 -9.57 -33.31
CA GLU A 170 -14.03 -10.54 -34.39
C GLU A 170 -15.52 -10.83 -34.65
N HIS A 171 -16.33 -11.02 -33.61
CA HIS A 171 -17.77 -11.18 -33.74
C HIS A 171 -18.45 -9.97 -34.38
N ALA A 172 -17.98 -8.76 -34.08
CA ALA A 172 -18.47 -7.56 -34.74
C ALA A 172 -18.14 -7.56 -36.25
N ARG A 173 -16.93 -7.99 -36.64
CA ARG A 173 -16.55 -8.15 -38.05
C ARG A 173 -17.38 -9.22 -38.76
N GLU A 174 -17.58 -10.37 -38.12
CA GLU A 174 -18.41 -11.45 -38.65
C GLU A 174 -19.87 -11.00 -38.84
N ALA A 175 -20.44 -10.32 -37.84
CA ALA A 175 -21.79 -9.77 -37.91
C ALA A 175 -21.94 -8.72 -39.02
N ASN A 176 -20.92 -7.89 -39.25
CA ASN A 176 -20.89 -6.92 -40.35
C ASN A 176 -20.92 -7.63 -41.72
N ALA A 177 -20.09 -8.67 -41.91
CA ALA A 177 -20.10 -9.46 -43.15
C ALA A 177 -21.45 -10.16 -43.39
N LEU A 178 -22.09 -10.67 -42.33
CA LEU A 178 -23.41 -11.28 -42.40
C LEU A 178 -24.49 -10.25 -42.77
N ALA A 179 -24.45 -9.07 -42.16
CA ALA A 179 -25.39 -8.00 -42.48
C ALA A 179 -25.17 -7.47 -43.91
N GLU A 180 -23.95 -7.29 -44.39
CA GLU A 180 -23.67 -6.97 -45.80
C GLU A 180 -24.29 -8.01 -46.76
N THR A 181 -24.12 -9.30 -46.45
CA THR A 181 -24.71 -10.39 -47.22
C THR A 181 -26.25 -10.34 -47.22
N ALA A 182 -26.87 -10.08 -46.07
CA ALA A 182 -28.31 -9.93 -45.93
C ALA A 182 -28.84 -8.72 -46.72
N SER A 183 -28.15 -7.58 -46.66
CA SER A 183 -28.47 -6.37 -47.43
C SER A 183 -28.44 -6.64 -48.93
N ARG A 184 -27.41 -7.33 -49.42
CA ARG A 184 -27.29 -7.72 -50.83
C ARG A 184 -28.44 -8.63 -51.27
N LEU A 185 -28.73 -9.68 -50.51
CA LEU A 185 -29.81 -10.62 -50.83
C LEU A 185 -31.19 -9.94 -50.80
N ALA A 186 -31.42 -9.05 -49.84
CA ALA A 186 -32.62 -8.23 -49.80
C ALA A 186 -32.71 -7.32 -51.05
N GLY A 187 -31.61 -6.67 -51.44
CA GLY A 187 -31.53 -5.88 -52.67
C GLY A 187 -31.90 -6.68 -53.93
N GLU A 188 -31.37 -7.90 -54.08
CA GLU A 188 -31.74 -8.84 -55.15
C GLU A 188 -33.24 -9.20 -55.11
N GLY A 189 -33.79 -9.40 -53.91
CA GLY A 189 -35.22 -9.60 -53.69
C GLY A 189 -36.08 -8.42 -54.14
N GLY A 190 -35.61 -7.18 -53.90
CA GLY A 190 -36.30 -5.96 -54.31
C GLY A 190 -36.39 -5.82 -55.83
N VAL A 191 -35.32 -6.21 -56.55
CA VAL A 191 -35.31 -6.28 -58.02
C VAL A 191 -36.34 -7.31 -58.51
N MET A 192 -36.42 -8.49 -57.89
CA MET A 192 -37.43 -9.50 -58.25
C MET A 192 -38.86 -9.01 -58.02
N MET A 193 -39.14 -8.28 -56.93
CA MET A 193 -40.47 -7.69 -56.69
C MET A 193 -40.82 -6.64 -57.75
N THR A 194 -39.85 -5.81 -58.15
CA THR A 194 -40.04 -4.81 -59.22
C THR A 194 -40.40 -5.49 -60.54
N GLN A 195 -39.71 -6.57 -60.90
CA GLN A 195 -40.01 -7.35 -62.12
C GLN A 195 -41.37 -8.05 -62.05
N LEU A 196 -41.79 -8.48 -60.86
CA LEU A 196 -43.11 -9.08 -60.64
C LEU A 196 -44.25 -8.05 -60.81
N VAL A 197 -44.07 -6.83 -60.29
CA VAL A 197 -44.99 -5.69 -60.50
C VAL A 197 -45.13 -5.39 -62.00
N GLU A 198 -44.02 -5.33 -62.74
CA GLU A 198 -44.03 -5.12 -64.19
C GLU A 198 -44.81 -6.24 -64.92
N THR A 199 -44.56 -7.49 -64.55
CA THR A 199 -45.23 -8.67 -65.14
C THR A 199 -46.73 -8.67 -64.84
N MET A 200 -47.14 -8.34 -63.61
CA MET A 200 -48.55 -8.21 -63.24
C MET A 200 -49.23 -7.05 -64.00
N GLY A 201 -48.52 -5.94 -64.22
CA GLY A 201 -48.97 -4.84 -65.08
C GLY A 201 -49.22 -5.29 -66.53
N ALA A 202 -48.31 -6.09 -67.10
CA ALA A 202 -48.46 -6.65 -68.43
C ALA A 202 -49.65 -7.64 -68.53
N ILE A 203 -49.83 -8.51 -67.52
CA ILE A 203 -51.00 -9.41 -67.42
C ILE A 203 -52.30 -8.62 -67.34
N ASN A 204 -52.33 -7.55 -66.54
CA ASN A 204 -53.49 -6.67 -66.40
C ASN A 204 -53.84 -6.01 -67.75
N ALA A 205 -52.86 -5.45 -68.45
CA ALA A 205 -53.04 -4.86 -69.77
C ALA A 205 -53.51 -5.89 -70.83
N SER A 206 -52.93 -7.09 -70.83
CA SER A 206 -53.32 -8.17 -71.76
C SER A 206 -54.74 -8.66 -71.49
N SER A 207 -55.12 -8.78 -70.22
CA SER A 207 -56.46 -9.19 -69.81
C SER A 207 -57.52 -8.16 -70.22
N HIS A 208 -57.24 -6.86 -70.10
CA HIS A 208 -58.14 -5.81 -70.61
C HIS A 208 -58.38 -5.92 -72.12
N ARG A 209 -57.32 -6.13 -72.93
CA ARG A 209 -57.48 -6.37 -74.37
C ARG A 209 -58.34 -7.60 -74.67
N ALA A 210 -58.20 -8.66 -73.88
CA ALA A 210 -59.02 -9.86 -74.03
C ALA A 210 -60.51 -9.57 -73.72
N VAL A 211 -60.82 -8.76 -72.70
CA VAL A 211 -62.20 -8.29 -72.43
C VAL A 211 -62.78 -7.52 -73.61
N ASP A 212 -61.99 -6.66 -74.25
CA ASP A 212 -62.42 -5.90 -75.43
C ASP A 212 -62.75 -6.83 -76.61
N ILE A 213 -61.87 -7.79 -76.90
CA ILE A 213 -62.07 -8.79 -77.96
C ILE A 213 -63.33 -9.63 -77.70
N ILE A 214 -63.51 -10.11 -76.47
CA ILE A 214 -64.68 -10.91 -76.09
C ILE A 214 -65.97 -10.08 -76.17
N SER A 215 -65.91 -8.79 -75.88
CA SER A 215 -67.05 -7.88 -76.05
C SER A 215 -67.42 -7.71 -77.53
N VAL A 216 -66.44 -7.69 -78.44
CA VAL A 216 -66.70 -7.72 -79.89
C VAL A 216 -67.32 -9.06 -80.32
N ILE A 217 -66.83 -10.19 -79.80
CA ILE A 217 -67.38 -11.53 -80.11
C ILE A 217 -68.84 -11.65 -79.64
N ASP A 218 -69.18 -11.18 -78.44
CA ASP A 218 -70.56 -11.15 -77.96
C ASP A 218 -71.45 -10.27 -78.87
N GLY A 219 -70.90 -9.14 -79.34
CA GLY A 219 -71.54 -8.28 -80.34
C GLY A 219 -71.81 -9.00 -81.68
N ILE A 220 -70.84 -9.75 -82.19
CA ILE A 220 -70.99 -10.56 -83.43
C ILE A 220 -72.03 -11.67 -83.22
N ALA A 221 -72.00 -12.35 -82.07
CA ALA A 221 -72.99 -13.37 -81.71
C ALA A 221 -74.41 -12.77 -81.66
N PHE A 222 -74.57 -11.59 -81.05
CA PHE A 222 -75.84 -10.87 -81.03
C PHE A 222 -76.32 -10.50 -82.45
N GLN A 223 -75.44 -9.93 -83.28
CA GLN A 223 -75.77 -9.62 -84.67
C GLN A 223 -76.19 -10.87 -85.46
N THR A 224 -75.46 -11.98 -85.29
CA THR A 224 -75.76 -13.27 -85.94
C THR A 224 -77.11 -13.82 -85.49
N ASN A 225 -77.44 -13.69 -84.21
CA ASN A 225 -78.76 -14.07 -83.66
C ASN A 225 -79.91 -13.25 -84.27
N ILE A 226 -79.72 -11.94 -84.50
CA ILE A 226 -80.71 -11.08 -85.18
C ILE A 226 -80.82 -11.45 -86.67
N LEU A 227 -79.70 -11.67 -87.36
CA LEU A 227 -79.68 -12.12 -88.76
C LEU A 227 -80.41 -13.46 -88.94
N ALA A 228 -80.15 -14.42 -88.05
CA ALA A 228 -80.79 -15.72 -88.05
C ALA A 228 -82.30 -15.62 -87.77
N LEU A 229 -82.72 -14.74 -86.86
CA LEU A 229 -84.13 -14.44 -86.63
C LEU A 229 -84.80 -13.88 -87.89
N ASN A 230 -84.17 -12.89 -88.55
CA ASN A 230 -84.68 -12.31 -89.79
C ASN A 230 -84.80 -13.36 -90.91
N ALA A 231 -83.80 -14.24 -91.04
CA ALA A 231 -83.83 -15.34 -91.99
C ALA A 231 -84.93 -16.37 -91.69
N ALA A 232 -85.16 -16.70 -90.40
CA ALA A 232 -86.25 -17.59 -89.99
C ALA A 232 -87.63 -16.99 -90.33
N VAL A 233 -87.80 -15.67 -90.15
CA VAL A 233 -89.02 -14.94 -90.52
C VAL A 233 -89.24 -14.98 -92.04
N GLU A 234 -88.22 -14.71 -92.84
CA GLU A 234 -88.34 -14.75 -94.31
C GLU A 234 -88.56 -16.18 -94.84
N ALA A 235 -87.95 -17.18 -94.21
CA ALA A 235 -88.19 -18.59 -94.49
C ALA A 235 -89.64 -19.01 -94.17
N ALA A 236 -90.22 -18.51 -93.07
CA ALA A 236 -91.63 -18.71 -92.76
C ALA A 236 -92.56 -18.03 -93.79
N ARG A 237 -92.14 -16.89 -94.34
CA ARG A 237 -92.87 -16.14 -95.38
C ARG A 237 -92.88 -16.87 -96.73
N ALA A 238 -91.83 -17.63 -97.04
CA ALA A 238 -91.73 -18.44 -98.26
C ALA A 238 -92.54 -19.77 -98.21
N GLY A 239 -93.22 -20.09 -97.10
CA GLY A 239 -94.09 -21.26 -96.97
C GLY A 239 -93.35 -22.59 -97.09
N GLU A 240 -93.91 -23.54 -97.85
CA GLU A 240 -93.35 -24.89 -98.01
C GLU A 240 -91.93 -24.91 -98.61
N GLN A 241 -91.59 -23.93 -99.46
CA GLN A 241 -90.26 -23.83 -100.08
C GLN A 241 -89.18 -23.33 -99.11
N GLY A 242 -89.57 -22.69 -98.01
CA GLY A 242 -88.66 -22.14 -97.00
C GLY A 242 -88.35 -23.09 -95.84
N ARG A 243 -88.97 -24.28 -95.78
CA ARG A 243 -88.84 -25.21 -94.64
C ARG A 243 -87.39 -25.58 -94.32
N GLY A 244 -86.57 -25.90 -95.33
CA GLY A 244 -85.15 -26.21 -95.15
C GLY A 244 -84.35 -25.02 -94.62
N PHE A 245 -84.63 -23.80 -95.12
CA PHE A 245 -83.98 -22.57 -94.66
C PHE A 245 -84.39 -22.19 -93.22
N SER A 246 -85.63 -22.47 -92.81
CA SER A 246 -86.11 -22.21 -91.46
C SER A 246 -85.37 -23.05 -90.41
N VAL A 247 -85.10 -24.32 -90.73
CA VAL A 247 -84.31 -25.22 -89.84
C VAL A 247 -82.88 -24.70 -89.70
N VAL A 248 -82.23 -24.34 -90.81
CA VAL A 248 -80.87 -23.76 -90.78
C VAL A 248 -80.84 -22.46 -89.99
N ALA A 249 -81.84 -21.58 -90.18
CA ALA A 249 -81.93 -20.32 -89.44
C ALA A 249 -82.12 -20.54 -87.93
N SER A 250 -82.91 -21.54 -87.51
CA SER A 250 -83.05 -21.92 -86.10
C SER A 250 -81.74 -22.46 -85.50
N GLU A 251 -80.99 -23.27 -86.26
CA GLU A 251 -79.70 -23.82 -85.81
C GLU A 251 -78.63 -22.73 -85.67
N VAL A 252 -78.54 -21.82 -86.66
CA VAL A 252 -77.64 -20.65 -86.60
C VAL A 252 -78.00 -19.76 -85.40
N ARG A 253 -79.30 -19.59 -85.11
CA ARG A 253 -79.75 -18.83 -83.95
C ARG A 253 -79.33 -19.49 -82.64
N ASN A 254 -79.50 -20.81 -82.51
CA ASN A 254 -79.08 -21.56 -81.33
C ASN A 254 -77.55 -21.46 -81.13
N LEU A 255 -76.77 -21.61 -82.20
CA LEU A 255 -75.32 -21.45 -82.17
C LEU A 255 -74.90 -20.04 -81.73
N ALA A 256 -75.59 -19.00 -82.22
CA ALA A 256 -75.33 -17.61 -81.84
C ALA A 256 -75.64 -17.36 -80.35
N GLN A 257 -76.73 -17.92 -79.82
CA GLN A 257 -77.03 -17.84 -78.39
C GLN A 257 -75.99 -18.56 -77.53
N ARG A 258 -75.53 -19.75 -77.95
CA ARG A 258 -74.45 -20.50 -77.29
C ARG A 258 -73.12 -19.74 -77.32
N ALA A 259 -72.79 -19.09 -78.44
CA ALA A 259 -71.60 -18.26 -78.58
C ALA A 259 -71.64 -17.03 -77.65
N SER A 260 -72.80 -16.36 -77.53
CA SER A 260 -72.99 -15.24 -76.59
C SER A 260 -72.85 -15.68 -75.13
N GLN A 261 -73.43 -16.83 -74.76
CA GLN A 261 -73.26 -17.38 -73.41
C GLN A 261 -71.78 -17.69 -73.11
N ALA A 262 -71.09 -18.39 -74.01
CA ALA A 262 -69.67 -18.70 -73.85
C ALA A 262 -68.80 -17.43 -73.77
N ALA A 263 -69.11 -16.40 -74.56
CA ALA A 263 -68.42 -15.12 -74.49
C ALA A 263 -68.58 -14.45 -73.11
N ARG A 264 -69.77 -14.50 -72.51
CA ARG A 264 -70.01 -13.96 -71.15
C ARG A 264 -69.25 -14.74 -70.08
N GLU A 265 -69.27 -16.07 -70.14
CA GLU A 265 -68.51 -16.93 -69.22
C GLU A 265 -66.99 -16.64 -69.31
N ILE A 266 -66.45 -16.48 -70.53
CA ILE A 266 -65.04 -16.09 -70.72
C ILE A 266 -64.77 -14.69 -70.16
N LYS A 267 -65.68 -13.73 -70.36
CA LYS A 267 -65.53 -12.36 -69.83
C LYS A 267 -65.48 -12.35 -68.31
N GLU A 268 -66.30 -13.15 -67.64
CA GLU A 268 -66.28 -13.30 -66.18
C GLU A 268 -64.94 -13.86 -65.70
N LEU A 269 -64.41 -14.91 -66.33
CA LEU A 269 -63.10 -15.50 -66.00
C LEU A 269 -61.93 -14.51 -66.20
N ILE A 270 -61.96 -13.71 -67.27
CA ILE A 270 -60.93 -12.69 -67.51
C ILE A 270 -61.05 -11.58 -66.46
N THR A 271 -62.27 -11.17 -66.10
CA THR A 271 -62.50 -10.14 -65.07
C THR A 271 -61.97 -10.61 -63.70
N ALA A 272 -62.19 -11.88 -63.35
CA ALA A 272 -61.61 -12.48 -62.16
C ALA A 272 -60.07 -12.48 -62.21
N SER A 273 -59.48 -12.77 -63.37
CA SER A 273 -58.02 -12.76 -63.58
C SER A 273 -57.43 -11.36 -63.43
N VAL A 274 -58.11 -10.31 -63.93
CA VAL A 274 -57.74 -8.89 -63.73
C VAL A 274 -57.69 -8.55 -62.23
N SER A 275 -58.74 -8.90 -61.49
CA SER A 275 -58.80 -8.67 -60.04
C SER A 275 -57.66 -9.38 -59.30
N GLN A 276 -57.37 -10.63 -59.65
CA GLN A 276 -56.27 -11.39 -59.06
C GLN A 276 -54.89 -10.78 -59.37
N ALA A 277 -54.68 -10.28 -60.59
CA ALA A 277 -53.45 -9.60 -60.98
C ALA A 277 -53.26 -8.28 -60.22
N GLN A 278 -54.33 -7.51 -60.03
CA GLN A 278 -54.30 -6.28 -59.22
C GLN A 278 -53.96 -6.57 -57.74
N HIS A 279 -54.56 -7.63 -57.18
CA HIS A 279 -54.23 -8.07 -55.82
C HIS A 279 -52.76 -8.52 -55.71
N GLY A 280 -52.26 -9.27 -56.70
CA GLY A 280 -50.85 -9.66 -56.78
C GLY A 280 -49.91 -8.44 -56.84
N ASN A 281 -50.30 -7.40 -57.58
CA ASN A 281 -49.52 -6.16 -57.67
C ASN A 281 -49.40 -5.44 -56.32
N LEU A 282 -50.50 -5.34 -55.57
CA LEU A 282 -50.50 -4.75 -54.22
C LEU A 282 -49.61 -5.53 -53.24
N LEU A 283 -49.69 -6.87 -53.26
CA LEU A 283 -48.83 -7.71 -52.41
C LEU A 283 -47.35 -7.56 -52.76
N ALA A 284 -47.04 -7.45 -54.05
CA ALA A 284 -45.67 -7.26 -54.53
C ALA A 284 -45.09 -5.91 -54.12
N GLU A 285 -45.89 -4.84 -54.19
CA GLU A 285 -45.51 -3.49 -53.73
C GLU A 285 -45.26 -3.46 -52.21
N GLN A 286 -46.14 -4.12 -51.43
CA GLN A 286 -45.95 -4.29 -49.99
C GLN A 286 -44.69 -5.09 -49.65
N ALA A 287 -44.44 -6.19 -50.38
CA ALA A 287 -43.22 -6.97 -50.23
C ALA A 287 -41.97 -6.16 -50.60
N GLY A 288 -42.01 -5.35 -51.65
CA GLY A 288 -40.95 -4.43 -52.04
C GLY A 288 -40.62 -3.43 -50.92
N THR A 289 -41.64 -2.79 -50.34
CA THR A 289 -41.47 -1.88 -49.20
C THR A 289 -40.87 -2.59 -47.98
N ALA A 290 -41.29 -3.82 -47.69
CA ALA A 290 -40.73 -4.61 -46.59
C ALA A 290 -39.24 -4.93 -46.81
N ILE A 291 -38.85 -5.22 -48.06
CA ILE A 291 -37.47 -5.47 -48.44
C ILE A 291 -36.62 -4.20 -48.29
N GLU A 292 -37.12 -3.03 -48.69
CA GLU A 292 -36.42 -1.75 -48.48
C GLU A 292 -36.14 -1.49 -47.00
N ASN A 293 -37.10 -1.79 -46.12
CA ASN A 293 -36.92 -1.69 -44.67
C ASN A 293 -35.85 -2.67 -44.13
N ILE A 294 -35.74 -3.87 -44.72
CA ILE A 294 -34.70 -4.84 -44.37
C ILE A 294 -33.32 -4.29 -44.77
N VAL A 295 -33.17 -3.75 -45.98
CA VAL A 295 -31.91 -3.13 -46.45
C VAL A 295 -31.50 -1.98 -45.54
N ALA A 296 -32.43 -1.10 -45.18
CA ALA A 296 -32.17 0.02 -44.27
C ALA A 296 -31.74 -0.46 -42.87
N SER A 297 -32.43 -1.47 -42.33
CA SER A 297 -32.11 -2.05 -41.00
C SER A 297 -30.75 -2.75 -41.00
N SER A 298 -30.45 -3.49 -42.06
CA SER A 298 -29.18 -4.17 -42.24
C SER A 298 -28.01 -3.19 -42.37
N THR A 299 -28.21 -2.08 -43.08
CA THR A 299 -27.24 -0.97 -43.15
C THR A 299 -26.97 -0.38 -41.77
N ARG A 300 -28.01 -0.21 -40.94
CA ARG A 300 -27.85 0.27 -39.57
C ARG A 300 -27.09 -0.72 -38.68
N VAL A 301 -27.28 -2.02 -38.86
CA VAL A 301 -26.50 -3.06 -38.17
C VAL A 301 -25.02 -2.95 -38.56
N ASN A 302 -24.69 -2.75 -39.84
CA ASN A 302 -23.30 -2.56 -40.28
C ASN A 302 -22.61 -1.37 -39.60
N VAL A 303 -23.30 -0.23 -39.48
CA VAL A 303 -22.78 0.95 -38.77
C VAL A 303 -22.48 0.61 -37.31
N LEU A 304 -23.44 0.00 -36.60
CA LEU A 304 -23.28 -0.37 -35.19
C LEU A 304 -22.15 -1.39 -34.99
N MET A 305 -22.02 -2.39 -35.86
CA MET A 305 -20.95 -3.37 -35.78
C MET A 305 -19.58 -2.74 -36.05
N SER A 306 -19.49 -1.76 -36.96
CA SER A 306 -18.27 -0.99 -37.18
C SER A 306 -17.88 -0.17 -35.94
N GLU A 307 -18.84 0.46 -35.27
CA GLU A 307 -18.60 1.20 -34.03
C GLU A 307 -18.13 0.27 -32.89
N ILE A 308 -18.72 -0.93 -32.77
CA ILE A 308 -18.29 -1.94 -31.78
C ILE A 308 -16.87 -2.43 -32.07
N ALA A 309 -16.54 -2.71 -33.33
CA ALA A 309 -15.20 -3.14 -33.72
C ALA A 309 -14.15 -2.07 -33.40
N GLN A 310 -14.46 -0.80 -33.66
CA GLN A 310 -13.59 0.32 -33.29
C GLN A 310 -13.45 0.44 -31.76
N ALA A 311 -14.55 0.38 -31.03
CA ALA A 311 -14.52 0.46 -29.56
C ALA A 311 -13.70 -0.69 -28.95
N ALA A 312 -13.76 -1.89 -29.52
CA ALA A 312 -12.96 -3.03 -29.08
C ALA A 312 -11.45 -2.84 -29.34
N ASP A 313 -11.08 -2.17 -30.43
CA ASP A 313 -9.68 -1.81 -30.73
C ASP A 313 -9.13 -0.78 -29.73
N GLU A 314 -9.94 0.24 -29.43
CA GLU A 314 -9.64 1.24 -28.38
C GLU A 314 -9.52 0.59 -26.99
N GLN A 315 -10.42 -0.33 -26.66
CA GLN A 315 -10.37 -1.10 -25.41
C GLN A 315 -9.10 -1.96 -25.33
N THR A 316 -8.69 -2.59 -26.44
CA THR A 316 -7.44 -3.38 -26.49
C THR A 316 -6.24 -2.51 -26.15
N THR A 317 -6.16 -1.32 -26.76
CA THR A 317 -5.11 -0.34 -26.45
C THR A 317 -5.14 0.10 -24.98
N GLY A 318 -6.33 0.34 -24.43
CA GLY A 318 -6.50 0.69 -23.01
C GLY A 318 -6.07 -0.44 -22.06
N ILE A 319 -6.35 -1.70 -22.44
CA ILE A 319 -5.92 -2.87 -21.67
C ILE A 319 -4.39 -3.02 -21.70
N GLU A 320 -3.73 -2.76 -22.83
CA GLU A 320 -2.25 -2.77 -22.90
C GLU A 320 -1.62 -1.76 -21.93
N GLN A 321 -2.19 -0.56 -21.81
CA GLN A 321 -1.74 0.44 -20.83
C GLN A 321 -1.94 -0.04 -19.39
N ILE A 322 -3.06 -0.69 -19.09
CA ILE A 322 -3.30 -1.28 -17.76
C ILE A 322 -2.30 -2.39 -17.46
N ASN A 323 -2.01 -3.27 -18.43
CA ASN A 323 -1.00 -4.31 -18.27
C ASN A 323 0.38 -3.73 -17.98
N GLN A 324 0.75 -2.62 -18.62
CA GLN A 324 2.00 -1.94 -18.32
C GLN A 324 2.03 -1.36 -16.90
N ALA A 325 0.91 -0.80 -16.43
CA ALA A 325 0.79 -0.33 -15.04
C ALA A 325 0.84 -1.47 -14.02
N ILE A 326 0.27 -2.64 -14.34
CA ILE A 326 0.36 -3.85 -13.50
C ILE A 326 1.82 -4.31 -13.40
N ALA A 327 2.57 -4.31 -14.50
CA ALA A 327 3.99 -4.65 -14.50
C ALA A 327 4.83 -3.68 -13.64
N GLU A 328 4.52 -2.38 -13.68
CA GLU A 328 5.17 -1.40 -12.79
C GLU A 328 4.81 -1.63 -11.32
N LEU A 329 3.55 -1.97 -11.02
CA LEU A 329 3.15 -2.32 -9.65
C LEU A 329 3.82 -3.60 -9.14
N ASP A 330 4.04 -4.58 -10.02
CA ASP A 330 4.79 -5.80 -9.68
C ASP A 330 6.24 -5.47 -9.32
N ASP A 331 6.93 -4.66 -10.13
CA ASP A 331 8.29 -4.20 -9.85
C ASP A 331 8.41 -3.49 -8.49
N VAL A 332 7.48 -2.58 -8.19
CA VAL A 332 7.41 -1.91 -6.89
C VAL A 332 7.11 -2.90 -5.76
N THR A 333 6.28 -3.91 -6.00
CA THR A 333 5.94 -4.94 -5.00
C THR A 333 7.16 -5.81 -4.69
N GLN A 334 7.94 -6.19 -5.70
CA GLN A 334 9.21 -6.91 -5.51
C GLN A 334 10.25 -6.04 -4.79
N GLN A 335 10.35 -4.75 -5.15
CA GLN A 335 11.23 -3.82 -4.46
C GLN A 335 10.84 -3.64 -2.99
N ASN A 336 9.54 -3.57 -2.68
CA ASN A 336 9.05 -3.52 -1.31
C ASN A 336 9.42 -4.79 -0.53
N ALA A 337 9.33 -5.97 -1.15
CA ALA A 337 9.74 -7.22 -0.50
C ALA A 337 11.25 -7.19 -0.14
N ALA A 338 12.10 -6.74 -1.07
CA ALA A 338 13.53 -6.58 -0.81
C ALA A 338 13.82 -5.55 0.30
N LEU A 339 13.11 -4.41 0.28
CA LEU A 339 13.23 -3.38 1.32
C LEU A 339 12.78 -3.88 2.70
N VAL A 340 11.75 -4.74 2.75
CA VAL A 340 11.29 -5.37 3.99
C VAL A 340 12.35 -6.31 4.55
N GLU A 341 12.98 -7.13 3.71
CA GLU A 341 14.09 -7.99 4.14
C GLU A 341 15.27 -7.17 4.68
N GLU A 342 15.66 -6.11 3.95
CA GLU A 342 16.75 -5.21 4.37
C GLU A 342 16.42 -4.49 5.68
N ALA A 343 15.19 -3.96 5.82
CA ALA A 343 14.75 -3.28 7.03
C ALA A 343 14.69 -4.22 8.24
N SER A 344 14.21 -5.45 8.05
CA SER A 344 14.17 -6.47 9.09
C SER A 344 15.58 -6.87 9.55
N ALA A 345 16.50 -7.08 8.60
CA ALA A 345 17.90 -7.38 8.89
C ALA A 345 18.59 -6.21 9.62
N ALA A 346 18.36 -4.97 9.20
CA ALA A 346 18.89 -3.78 9.84
C ALA A 346 18.34 -3.60 11.26
N ALA A 347 17.03 -3.80 11.47
CA ALA A 347 16.41 -3.74 12.80
C ALA A 347 17.01 -4.78 13.75
N GLN A 348 17.19 -6.02 13.27
CA GLN A 348 17.82 -7.08 14.06
C GLN A 348 19.27 -6.73 14.42
N ALA A 349 20.06 -6.22 13.47
CA ALA A 349 21.44 -5.82 13.73
C ALA A 349 21.54 -4.68 14.76
N VAL A 350 20.64 -3.69 14.71
CA VAL A 350 20.57 -2.62 15.71
C VAL A 350 20.17 -3.16 17.08
N GLN A 351 19.21 -4.10 17.13
CA GLN A 351 18.80 -4.76 18.36
C GLN A 351 19.95 -5.56 19.00
N ASP A 352 20.72 -6.30 18.19
CA ASP A 352 21.90 -7.04 18.65
C ASP A 352 22.99 -6.09 19.18
N GLN A 353 23.21 -4.96 18.50
CA GLN A 353 24.16 -3.92 18.93
C GLN A 353 23.73 -3.27 20.25
N ALA A 354 22.43 -2.97 20.40
CA ALA A 354 21.87 -2.43 21.63
C ALA A 354 21.98 -3.43 22.79
N ALA A 355 21.74 -4.72 22.54
CA ALA A 355 21.93 -5.79 23.51
C ALA A 355 23.41 -5.93 23.91
N GLY A 356 24.34 -5.84 22.94
CA GLY A 356 25.78 -5.84 23.20
C GLY A 356 26.23 -4.66 24.07
N LEU A 357 25.74 -3.45 23.79
CA LEU A 357 26.00 -2.27 24.61
C LEU A 357 25.40 -2.40 26.02
N ALA A 358 24.15 -2.89 26.13
CA ALA A 358 23.52 -3.14 27.42
C ALA A 358 24.32 -4.18 28.24
N HIS A 359 24.83 -5.23 27.60
CA HIS A 359 25.68 -6.23 28.23
C HIS A 359 27.01 -5.63 28.70
N ALA A 360 27.69 -4.83 27.86
CA ALA A 360 28.91 -4.13 28.24
C ALA A 360 28.68 -3.22 29.46
N MET A 361 27.57 -2.47 29.48
CA MET A 361 27.20 -1.60 30.60
C MET A 361 26.76 -2.37 31.86
N SER A 362 26.32 -3.62 31.73
CA SER A 362 25.88 -4.45 32.89
C SER A 362 27.00 -4.77 33.87
N SER A 363 28.26 -4.67 33.42
CA SER A 363 29.44 -4.75 34.27
C SER A 363 29.50 -3.63 35.31
N PHE A 364 28.86 -2.50 35.03
CA PHE A 364 28.79 -1.35 35.93
C PHE A 364 27.56 -1.46 36.85
N LYS A 365 27.80 -1.51 38.15
CA LYS A 365 26.73 -1.52 39.16
C LYS A 365 26.29 -0.08 39.42
N LEU A 366 25.01 0.15 39.17
CA LEU A 366 24.33 1.42 39.47
C LEU A 366 23.52 1.24 40.75
N ASP A 367 23.42 2.29 41.56
CA ASP A 367 22.55 2.27 42.73
C ASP A 367 21.10 2.29 42.22
N HIS A 368 20.35 1.22 42.49
CA HIS A 368 18.95 1.10 42.10
C HIS A 368 18.00 2.01 42.93
N GLY A 369 18.54 2.80 43.86
CA GLY A 369 17.77 3.53 44.87
C GLY A 369 17.41 5.00 44.61
N GLN A 370 17.75 5.61 43.47
CA GLN A 370 17.45 7.05 43.25
C GLN A 370 16.84 7.42 41.89
N SER A 371 16.47 6.45 41.04
CA SER A 371 15.87 6.73 39.74
C SER A 371 14.33 6.83 39.75
N GLU A 372 13.68 6.93 40.92
CA GLU A 372 12.22 7.12 41.05
C GLU A 372 11.79 8.55 41.40
N LEU A 373 12.69 9.53 41.53
CA LEU A 373 12.31 10.89 41.94
C LEU A 373 12.88 12.02 41.05
N HIS A 374 12.66 11.94 39.74
CA HIS A 374 12.42 13.14 38.92
C HIS A 374 11.90 12.79 37.51
N VAL A 375 10.86 11.96 37.42
CA VAL A 375 9.94 12.15 36.29
C VAL A 375 9.18 13.41 36.63
N VAL A 376 9.53 14.53 35.99
CA VAL A 376 8.64 15.69 35.92
C VAL A 376 7.33 15.16 35.34
N SER A 377 6.38 14.87 36.23
CA SER A 377 4.96 14.74 35.91
C SER A 377 4.49 16.10 35.41
N GLY A 378 4.86 16.42 34.17
CA GLY A 378 4.03 17.22 33.31
C GLY A 378 2.76 16.41 33.13
N SER A 379 1.68 16.91 33.71
CA SER A 379 0.33 16.37 33.64
C SER A 379 -0.06 16.02 32.20
N THR A 380 0.17 14.79 31.76
CA THR A 380 -0.57 14.17 30.66
C THR A 380 -1.85 13.61 31.27
N GLN A 381 -2.79 14.53 31.45
CA GLN A 381 -4.21 14.19 31.45
C GLN A 381 -4.47 13.35 30.20
N GLY A 382 -4.96 12.13 30.39
CA GLY A 382 -5.22 11.18 29.31
C GLY A 382 -6.08 11.79 28.23
N SER A 383 -5.45 12.21 27.13
CA SER A 383 -6.10 12.36 25.85
C SER A 383 -5.87 11.05 25.12
N ASP A 384 -6.95 10.29 25.00
CA ASP A 384 -7.13 9.15 24.10
C ASP A 384 -6.79 9.57 22.65
N TYR A 385 -5.50 9.59 22.31
CA TYR A 385 -5.03 9.93 20.97
C TYR A 385 -4.87 8.65 20.17
N ARG A 386 -6.00 8.11 19.71
CA ARG A 386 -6.01 7.26 18.51
C ARG A 386 -5.47 8.09 17.35
N PRO A 387 -4.49 7.62 16.55
CA PRO A 387 -4.14 8.28 15.32
C PRO A 387 -5.33 8.20 14.36
N GLN A 388 -6.18 9.23 14.36
CA GLN A 388 -7.08 9.46 13.25
C GLN A 388 -6.21 9.92 12.08
N PHE A 389 -5.95 9.00 11.15
CA PHE A 389 -5.64 9.38 9.78
C PHE A 389 -6.79 10.25 9.29
N LYS A 390 -6.62 11.57 9.32
CA LYS A 390 -7.52 12.47 8.60
C LYS A 390 -7.37 12.12 7.12
N PRO A 391 -8.45 11.75 6.42
CA PRO A 391 -8.39 11.64 4.97
C PRO A 391 -7.92 12.99 4.43
N VAL A 392 -6.91 12.95 3.57
CA VAL A 392 -6.41 14.14 2.87
C VAL A 392 -7.62 14.87 2.29
N SER A 393 -7.81 16.14 2.67
CA SER A 393 -8.89 16.97 2.15
C SER A 393 -8.91 16.88 0.63
N ARG A 394 -10.11 16.68 0.04
CA ARG A 394 -10.32 16.64 -1.42
C ARG A 394 -9.66 17.84 -2.12
N ASP A 395 -9.53 18.99 -1.46
CA ASP A 395 -8.85 20.17 -2.01
C ASP A 395 -7.33 20.03 -2.09
N VAL A 396 -6.70 19.30 -1.16
CA VAL A 396 -5.25 19.04 -1.18
C VAL A 396 -4.91 17.97 -2.23
N ALA A 397 -5.75 16.94 -2.36
CA ALA A 397 -5.63 15.93 -3.42
C ALA A 397 -5.82 16.56 -4.82
N ARG A 398 -6.78 17.48 -4.98
CA ARG A 398 -6.99 18.21 -6.25
C ARG A 398 -5.84 19.15 -6.59
N LYS A 399 -5.23 19.79 -5.59
CA LYS A 399 -4.05 20.66 -5.77
C LYS A 399 -2.79 19.87 -6.12
N ALA A 400 -2.65 18.63 -5.62
CA ALA A 400 -1.56 17.72 -5.98
C ALA A 400 -1.75 17.15 -7.40
N ALA A 401 -2.97 16.71 -7.74
CA ALA A 401 -3.31 16.23 -9.09
C ALA A 401 -3.13 17.31 -10.17
N GLY A 402 -3.57 18.55 -9.91
CA GLY A 402 -3.40 19.66 -10.85
C GLY A 402 -1.94 20.11 -11.05
N ARG A 403 -1.06 19.88 -10.07
CA ARG A 403 0.39 20.11 -10.22
C ARG A 403 1.07 18.99 -11.00
N GLY A 404 0.56 17.76 -10.92
CA GLY A 404 0.99 16.62 -11.74
C GLY A 404 0.68 16.83 -13.22
N GLU A 405 -0.57 17.18 -13.55
CA GLU A 405 -1.00 17.44 -14.95
C GLU A 405 -0.23 18.62 -15.59
N ALA A 406 0.04 19.69 -14.82
CA ALA A 406 0.81 20.83 -15.31
C ALA A 406 2.29 20.49 -15.57
N ARG A 407 2.82 19.45 -14.92
CA ARG A 407 4.20 18.96 -15.12
C ARG A 407 4.27 18.00 -16.31
N VAL A 408 3.26 17.16 -16.51
CA VAL A 408 3.16 16.28 -17.69
C VAL A 408 2.97 17.09 -18.97
N LYS A 409 2.13 18.14 -18.95
CA LYS A 409 1.97 19.05 -20.11
C LYS A 409 3.22 19.87 -20.47
N ARG A 410 4.14 20.10 -19.54
CA ARG A 410 5.43 20.78 -19.82
C ARG A 410 6.52 19.83 -20.32
N LEU A 411 6.35 18.52 -20.15
CA LEU A 411 7.26 17.52 -20.68
C LEU A 411 6.81 17.00 -22.06
N ALA A 412 5.54 17.23 -22.43
CA ALA A 412 4.95 16.86 -23.71
C ALA A 412 4.94 18.02 -24.76
N ALA A 413 5.49 19.19 -24.42
CA ALA A 413 5.71 20.33 -25.31
C ALA A 413 7.21 20.62 -25.35
#